data_AF-A0A957EAQ5-F1
#
_entry.id   AF-A0A957EAQ5-F1
#
_cell.length_a   1.000
_cell.length_b   1.000
_cell.length_c   1.000
_cell.angle_alpha   90.00
_cell.angle_beta   90.00
_cell.angle_gamma   90.00
#
_symmetry.space_group_name_H-M   'P 1'
#
loop_
_entity.id
_entity.type
_entity.pdbx_description
1 polymer ?
#
loop_
_entity_poly.entity_id
_entity_poly.type
_entity_poly.pdbx_seq_one_letter_code
_entity_poly.pdbx_strand_id
1 'polypeptide(L)'
;PYIPWHLTTQEFFEEVRDHLTETGVVAMNVGRAPEDRSLIDAMTATLQTVYPTVHAIDVPGSLNTILVATVQPTTPQNLQQNLAQLDESVDPLLRAALETAVNNQVPLNPSEVIFTDERAPVETIIDSLVLRYLLQEGVGGLPGVQ
;
A
#
# COMPACT_ATOMS: atom_id res chain seq x y z
N PRO A 1 -2.11 -11.23 7.49
CA PRO A 1 -2.65 -11.22 6.11
C PRO A 1 -1.57 -11.65 5.11
N TYR A 2 -1.82 -12.72 4.35
CA TYR A 2 -0.90 -13.26 3.33
C TYR A 2 -1.25 -12.64 1.97
N ILE A 3 -0.27 -12.04 1.29
CA ILE A 3 -0.40 -11.63 -0.11
C ILE A 3 0.33 -12.69 -0.95
N PRO A 4 -0.36 -13.39 -1.88
CA PRO A 4 0.30 -14.33 -2.77
C PRO A 4 1.43 -13.65 -3.54
N TRP A 5 2.63 -14.24 -3.54
CA TRP A 5 3.83 -13.60 -4.08
C TRP A 5 3.69 -13.19 -5.55
N HIS A 6 2.96 -13.95 -6.36
CA HIS A 6 2.73 -13.67 -7.78
C HIS A 6 1.80 -12.47 -8.03
N LEU A 7 1.28 -11.83 -6.98
CA LEU A 7 0.50 -10.58 -7.05
C LEU A 7 1.33 -9.37 -6.58
N THR A 8 2.65 -9.53 -6.47
CA THR A 8 3.56 -8.52 -5.91
C THR A 8 4.74 -8.20 -6.81
N THR A 9 4.82 -8.84 -7.97
CA THR A 9 5.97 -8.77 -8.88
C THR A 9 5.82 -7.61 -9.87
N GLN A 10 6.96 -7.18 -10.42
CA GLN A 10 7.00 -6.21 -11.50
C GLN A 10 6.11 -6.66 -12.66
N GLU A 11 6.22 -7.91 -13.09
CA GLU A 11 5.49 -8.48 -14.22
C GLU A 11 3.98 -8.43 -13.98
N PHE A 12 3.54 -8.79 -12.77
CA PHE A 12 2.13 -8.64 -12.39
C PHE A 12 1.67 -7.18 -12.48
N PHE A 13 2.49 -6.23 -12.02
CA PHE A 13 2.12 -4.82 -12.08
C PHE A 13 2.14 -4.23 -13.48
N GLU A 14 2.99 -4.73 -14.38
CA GLU A 14 2.98 -4.43 -15.81
C GLU A 14 1.65 -4.88 -16.43
N GLU A 15 1.23 -6.11 -16.17
CA GLU A 15 -0.07 -6.63 -16.62
C GLU A 15 -1.24 -5.80 -16.06
N VAL A 16 -1.21 -5.43 -14.78
CA VAL A 16 -2.24 -4.55 -14.19
C VAL A 16 -2.26 -3.21 -14.92
N ARG A 17 -1.09 -2.60 -15.16
CA ARG A 17 -0.98 -1.30 -15.84
C ARG A 17 -1.56 -1.35 -17.26
N ASP A 18 -1.32 -2.44 -17.99
CA ASP A 18 -1.83 -2.62 -19.36
C ASP A 18 -3.37 -2.69 -19.44
N HIS A 19 -4.03 -3.00 -18.32
CA HIS A 19 -5.49 -3.00 -18.20
C HIS A 19 -6.06 -1.68 -17.65
N LEU A 20 -5.22 -0.73 -17.26
CA LEU A 20 -5.65 0.58 -16.76
C LEU A 20 -5.82 1.60 -17.90
N THR A 21 -6.69 2.59 -17.67
CA THR A 21 -6.75 3.75 -18.57
C THR A 21 -5.54 4.66 -18.38
N GLU A 22 -5.37 5.64 -19.28
CA GLU A 22 -4.28 6.63 -19.20
C GLU A 22 -4.27 7.43 -17.87
N THR A 23 -5.40 7.52 -17.17
CA THR A 23 -5.54 8.18 -15.86
C THR A 23 -5.82 7.17 -14.74
N GLY A 24 -5.55 5.89 -14.97
CA GLY A 24 -5.83 4.81 -14.04
C GLY A 24 -4.93 4.82 -12.81
N VAL A 25 -5.39 4.11 -11.78
CA VAL A 25 -4.74 3.99 -10.47
C VAL A 25 -4.90 2.56 -9.99
N VAL A 26 -3.84 2.00 -9.40
CA VAL A 26 -3.91 0.79 -8.59
C VAL A 26 -3.75 1.15 -7.12
N ALA A 27 -4.57 0.52 -6.26
CA ALA A 27 -4.49 0.68 -4.81
C ALA A 27 -4.37 -0.68 -4.15
N MET A 28 -3.46 -0.79 -3.17
CA MET A 28 -3.15 -2.05 -2.49
C MET A 28 -3.20 -1.85 -0.98
N ASN A 29 -3.90 -2.74 -0.28
CA ASN A 29 -3.83 -2.84 1.17
C ASN A 29 -2.68 -3.76 1.56
N VAL A 30 -1.68 -3.22 2.25
CA VAL A 30 -0.49 -3.98 2.65
C VAL A 30 -0.36 -3.94 4.18
N GLY A 31 -0.29 -5.13 4.78
CA GLY A 31 -0.06 -5.27 6.21
C GLY A 31 1.40 -5.00 6.58
N ARG A 32 1.62 -4.56 7.81
CA ARG A 32 2.95 -4.34 8.40
C ARG A 32 3.00 -4.82 9.85
N ALA A 33 4.19 -4.79 10.45
CA ALA A 33 4.33 -4.87 11.91
C ALA A 33 4.59 -3.45 12.46
N PRO A 34 4.42 -3.19 13.77
CA PRO A 34 4.50 -1.84 14.35
C PRO A 34 5.74 -1.05 13.92
N GLU A 35 6.90 -1.71 13.84
CA GLU A 35 8.21 -1.10 13.52
C GLU A 35 8.86 -1.71 12.27
N ASP A 36 8.12 -2.46 11.45
CA ASP A 36 8.64 -3.12 10.27
C ASP A 36 7.85 -2.75 9.02
N ARG A 37 8.48 -1.92 8.17
CA ARG A 37 7.96 -1.50 6.86
C ARG A 37 8.62 -2.19 5.68
N SER A 38 9.45 -3.21 5.92
CA SER A 38 10.22 -3.87 4.84
C SER A 38 9.37 -4.33 3.66
N LEU A 39 8.16 -4.87 3.92
CA LEU A 39 7.23 -5.23 2.86
C LEU A 39 6.70 -4.00 2.11
N ILE A 40 6.34 -2.93 2.83
CA ILE A 40 5.90 -1.66 2.22
C ILE A 40 7.00 -1.09 1.32
N ASP A 41 8.24 -1.10 1.79
CA ASP A 41 9.40 -0.53 1.12
C ASP A 41 9.76 -1.32 -0.14
N ALA A 42 9.71 -2.66 -0.10
CA ALA A 42 9.94 -3.52 -1.27
C ALA A 42 8.81 -3.45 -2.29
N MET A 43 7.55 -3.45 -1.83
CA MET A 43 6.38 -3.25 -2.70
C MET A 43 6.42 -1.89 -3.38
N THR A 44 6.81 -0.84 -2.65
CA THR A 44 6.97 0.51 -3.20
C THR A 44 8.03 0.53 -4.29
N ALA A 45 9.20 -0.05 -4.02
CA ALA A 45 10.28 -0.13 -5.01
C ALA A 45 9.84 -0.87 -6.28
N THR A 46 9.09 -1.96 -6.12
CA THR A 46 8.56 -2.75 -7.24
C THR A 46 7.49 -1.98 -8.02
N LEU A 47 6.54 -1.31 -7.36
CA LEU A 47 5.56 -0.46 -8.04
C LEU A 47 6.24 0.69 -8.82
N GLN A 48 7.31 1.26 -8.29
CA GLN A 48 8.05 2.35 -8.93
C GLN A 48 8.81 1.93 -10.19
N THR A 49 8.99 0.63 -10.46
CA THR A 49 9.52 0.19 -11.76
C THR A 49 8.48 0.31 -12.89
N VAL A 50 7.19 0.31 -12.54
CA VAL A 50 6.07 0.28 -13.49
C VAL A 50 5.29 1.60 -13.54
N TYR A 51 5.13 2.27 -12.39
CA TYR A 51 4.33 3.48 -12.24
C TYR A 51 5.20 4.71 -11.93
N PRO A 52 4.94 5.88 -12.55
CA PRO A 52 5.73 7.08 -12.31
C PRO A 52 5.57 7.68 -10.92
N THR A 53 4.49 7.36 -10.20
CA THR A 53 4.28 7.87 -8.84
C THR A 53 3.57 6.83 -7.97
N VAL A 54 4.05 6.70 -6.75
CA VAL A 54 3.45 5.90 -5.68
C VAL A 54 3.25 6.80 -4.46
N HIS A 55 2.16 6.59 -3.74
CA HIS A 55 1.85 7.25 -2.46
C HIS A 55 1.56 6.19 -1.41
N ALA A 56 1.86 6.49 -0.14
CA ALA A 56 1.52 5.64 1.00
C ALA A 56 0.62 6.39 1.99
N ILE A 57 -0.39 5.67 2.50
CA ILE A 57 -1.36 6.20 3.46
C ILE A 57 -1.50 5.17 4.58
N ASP A 58 -1.17 5.56 5.80
CA ASP A 58 -1.37 4.69 6.96
C ASP A 58 -2.84 4.70 7.37
N VAL A 59 -3.40 3.52 7.66
CA VAL A 59 -4.78 3.40 8.12
C VAL A 59 -4.80 3.50 9.65
N PRO A 60 -5.38 4.56 10.25
CA PRO A 60 -5.36 4.79 11.69
C PRO A 60 -5.92 3.62 12.49
N GLY A 61 -5.31 3.31 13.63
CA GLY A 61 -5.76 2.22 14.50
C GLY A 61 -5.56 0.82 13.92
N SER A 62 -4.75 0.68 12.87
CA SER A 62 -4.44 -0.60 12.25
C SER A 62 -2.96 -0.72 11.89
N LEU A 63 -2.54 -1.94 11.54
CA LEU A 63 -1.24 -2.22 10.96
C LEU A 63 -1.32 -2.38 9.44
N ASN A 64 -2.08 -1.50 8.79
CA ASN A 64 -2.22 -1.48 7.33
C ASN A 64 -1.75 -0.14 6.77
N THR A 65 -1.10 -0.22 5.62
CA THR A 65 -0.77 0.92 4.76
C THR A 65 -1.44 0.68 3.41
N ILE A 66 -2.12 1.69 2.88
CA ILE A 66 -2.61 1.70 1.51
C ILE A 66 -1.51 2.29 0.63
N LEU A 67 -1.00 1.48 -0.31
CA LEU A 67 -0.16 1.97 -1.40
C LEU A 67 -1.04 2.33 -2.59
N VAL A 68 -0.81 3.50 -3.19
CA VAL A 68 -1.56 4.00 -4.35
C VAL A 68 -0.56 4.35 -5.43
N ALA A 69 -0.59 3.64 -6.56
CA ALA A 69 0.27 3.91 -7.71
C ALA A 69 -0.54 4.45 -8.89
N THR A 70 -0.06 5.54 -9.49
CA THR A 70 -0.79 6.29 -10.52
C THR A 70 -0.10 6.19 -11.87
N VAL A 71 -0.86 5.99 -12.94
CA VAL A 71 -0.32 5.92 -14.32
C VAL A 71 0.23 7.29 -14.77
N GLN A 72 -0.40 8.39 -14.33
CA GLN A 72 0.13 9.74 -14.53
C GLN A 72 1.02 10.17 -13.36
N PRO A 73 2.02 11.03 -13.59
CA PRO A 73 2.74 11.70 -12.50
C PRO A 73 1.79 12.49 -11.63
N THR A 74 1.85 12.27 -10.31
CA THR A 74 1.01 12.97 -9.33
C THR A 74 1.83 13.43 -8.13
N THR A 75 1.24 14.22 -7.25
CA THR A 75 1.84 14.67 -5.99
C THR A 75 0.89 14.45 -4.82
N PRO A 76 1.40 14.36 -3.58
CA PRO A 76 0.55 14.17 -2.40
C PRO A 76 -0.53 15.26 -2.24
N GLN A 77 -0.26 16.47 -2.73
CA GLN A 77 -1.20 17.60 -2.70
C GLN A 77 -2.44 17.40 -3.58
N ASN A 78 -2.40 16.51 -4.58
CA ASN A 78 -3.57 16.24 -5.41
C ASN A 78 -4.76 15.76 -4.57
N LEU A 79 -4.53 14.97 -3.52
CA LEU A 79 -5.62 14.49 -2.67
C LEU A 79 -6.27 15.62 -1.84
N GLN A 80 -5.46 16.56 -1.36
CA GLN A 80 -5.95 17.77 -0.67
C GLN A 80 -6.78 18.65 -1.61
N GLN A 81 -6.32 18.82 -2.86
CA GLN A 81 -7.04 19.57 -3.88
C GLN A 81 -8.37 18.90 -4.24
N ASN A 82 -8.38 17.57 -4.36
CA ASN A 82 -9.61 16.82 -4.63
C ASN A 82 -10.61 16.93 -3.48
N LEU A 83 -10.15 16.84 -2.23
CA LEU A 83 -10.99 17.02 -1.05
C LEU A 83 -11.63 18.43 -1.02
N ALA A 84 -10.85 19.47 -1.35
CA ALA A 84 -11.34 20.85 -1.40
C ALA A 84 -12.38 21.10 -2.52
N GLN A 85 -12.42 20.24 -3.54
CA GLN A 85 -13.39 20.32 -4.63
C GLN A 85 -14.68 19.55 -4.36
N LEU A 86 -14.75 18.77 -3.28
CA LEU A 86 -15.97 18.04 -2.93
C LEU A 86 -17.08 19.02 -2.49
N ASP A 87 -18.21 18.95 -3.18
CA ASP A 87 -19.42 19.64 -2.77
C ASP A 87 -20.11 18.99 -1.55
N GLU A 88 -21.10 19.67 -0.97
CA GLU A 88 -21.86 19.18 0.18
C GLU A 88 -22.79 18.00 -0.14
N SER A 89 -23.03 17.71 -1.41
CA SER A 89 -23.89 16.61 -1.86
C SER A 89 -23.16 15.26 -1.96
N VAL A 90 -21.82 15.26 -1.82
CA VAL A 90 -21.00 14.06 -1.80
C VAL A 90 -21.41 13.14 -0.65
N ASP A 91 -21.26 11.82 -0.87
CA ASP A 91 -21.44 10.82 0.18
C ASP A 91 -20.53 11.16 1.39
N PRO A 92 -21.08 11.28 2.61
CA PRO A 92 -20.31 11.53 3.82
C PRO A 92 -19.15 10.55 4.03
N LEU A 93 -19.31 9.29 3.61
CA LEU A 93 -18.27 8.28 3.71
C LEU A 93 -17.07 8.61 2.82
N LEU A 94 -17.31 9.09 1.59
CA LEU A 94 -16.23 9.48 0.69
C LEU A 94 -15.47 10.69 1.24
N ARG A 95 -16.18 11.68 1.78
CA ARG A 95 -15.57 12.84 2.43
C ARG A 95 -14.69 12.40 3.61
N ALA A 96 -15.23 11.58 4.52
CA ALA A 96 -14.49 11.07 5.68
C ALA A 96 -13.26 10.23 5.27
N ALA A 97 -13.40 9.39 4.23
CA ALA A 97 -12.29 8.61 3.70
C ALA A 97 -11.18 9.51 3.14
N LEU A 98 -11.52 10.55 2.38
CA LEU A 98 -10.55 11.49 1.83
C LEU A 98 -9.88 12.35 2.91
N GLU A 99 -10.63 12.82 3.91
CA GLU A 99 -10.06 13.52 5.07
C GLU A 99 -9.08 12.63 5.84
N THR A 100 -9.46 11.37 6.09
CA THR A 100 -8.58 10.38 6.73
C THR A 100 -7.33 10.17 5.89
N ALA A 101 -7.48 9.97 4.59
CA ALA A 101 -6.37 9.72 3.68
C ALA A 101 -5.40 10.91 3.61
N VAL A 102 -5.90 12.14 3.49
CA VAL A 102 -5.10 13.37 3.49
C VAL A 102 -4.28 13.52 4.76
N ASN A 103 -4.87 13.23 5.92
CA ASN A 103 -4.21 13.41 7.21
C ASN A 103 -3.19 12.31 7.55
N ASN A 104 -3.19 11.19 6.83
CA ASN A 104 -2.35 10.03 7.13
C ASN A 104 -1.43 9.62 5.96
N GLN A 105 -1.15 10.55 5.04
CA GLN A 105 -0.10 10.36 4.05
C GLN A 105 1.27 10.28 4.75
N VAL A 106 2.09 9.32 4.34
CA VAL A 106 3.41 9.08 4.92
C VAL A 106 4.48 9.05 3.83
N PRO A 107 5.72 9.47 4.14
CA PRO A 107 6.82 9.39 3.18
C PRO A 107 7.13 7.94 2.81
N LEU A 108 7.61 7.76 1.59
CA LEU A 108 8.09 6.49 1.08
C LEU A 108 9.58 6.34 1.33
N ASN A 109 10.02 5.13 1.65
CA ASN A 109 11.44 4.75 1.71
C ASN A 109 11.63 3.47 0.87
N PRO A 110 11.63 3.57 -0.48
CA PRO A 110 11.73 2.39 -1.34
C PRO A 110 13.00 1.60 -1.03
N SER A 111 12.87 0.28 -0.95
CA SER A 111 14.02 -0.60 -0.72
C SER A 111 14.85 -0.80 -2.00
N GLU A 112 16.04 -1.38 -1.89
CA GLU A 112 16.82 -1.83 -3.05
C GLU A 112 16.31 -3.14 -3.66
N VAL A 113 15.37 -3.81 -2.99
CA VAL A 113 14.79 -5.08 -3.44
C VAL A 113 13.58 -4.79 -4.33
N ILE A 114 13.62 -5.35 -5.54
CA ILE A 114 12.51 -5.38 -6.49
C ILE A 114 12.02 -6.82 -6.56
N PHE A 115 10.70 -7.02 -6.45
CA PHE A 115 10.08 -8.31 -6.65
C PHE A 115 9.85 -8.57 -8.13
N THR A 116 10.28 -9.74 -8.57
CA THR A 116 10.13 -10.26 -9.94
C THR A 116 9.59 -11.66 -9.87
N ASP A 117 9.05 -12.19 -10.96
CA ASP A 117 8.57 -13.57 -11.01
C ASP A 117 9.66 -14.60 -10.68
N GLU A 118 10.93 -14.31 -11.02
CA GLU A 118 12.07 -15.14 -10.64
C GLU A 118 12.53 -14.93 -9.19
N ARG A 119 12.20 -13.79 -8.59
CA ARG A 119 12.66 -13.41 -7.25
C ARG A 119 11.65 -12.52 -6.52
N ALA A 120 10.74 -13.16 -5.79
CA ALA A 120 9.83 -12.50 -4.86
C ALA A 120 9.84 -13.22 -3.49
N PRO A 121 10.79 -12.91 -2.58
CA PRO A 121 10.88 -13.53 -1.25
C PRO A 121 9.79 -13.03 -0.28
N VAL A 122 8.58 -12.85 -0.79
CA VAL A 122 7.42 -12.28 -0.09
C VAL A 122 7.04 -13.13 1.11
N GLU A 123 7.07 -14.45 0.96
CA GLU A 123 6.73 -15.39 2.05
C GLU A 123 7.68 -15.23 3.24
N THR A 124 8.99 -15.11 2.99
CA THR A 124 9.99 -14.90 4.06
C THR A 124 9.79 -13.57 4.79
N ILE A 125 9.41 -12.52 4.06
CA ILE A 125 9.14 -11.19 4.64
C ILE A 125 7.84 -11.24 5.46
N ILE A 126 6.78 -11.85 4.92
CA ILE A 126 5.49 -12.02 5.60
C ILE A 126 5.65 -12.90 6.86
N ASP A 127 6.38 -14.02 6.78
CA ASP A 127 6.65 -14.89 7.94
C ASP A 127 7.40 -14.13 9.03
N SER A 128 8.39 -13.32 8.65
CA SER A 128 9.13 -12.45 9.58
C SER A 128 8.23 -11.39 10.21
N LEU A 129 7.29 -10.82 9.44
CA LEU A 129 6.30 -9.87 9.93
C LEU A 129 5.35 -10.52 10.95
N VAL A 130 4.84 -11.72 10.63
CA VAL A 130 3.95 -12.48 11.53
C VAL A 130 4.68 -12.87 12.82
N LEU A 131 5.93 -13.32 12.72
CA LEU A 131 6.75 -13.63 13.90
C LEU A 131 7.00 -12.39 14.77
N ARG A 132 7.36 -11.25 14.16
CA ARG A 132 7.58 -10.00 14.91
C ARG A 132 6.30 -9.49 15.56
N TYR A 133 5.18 -9.59 14.86
CA TYR A 133 3.87 -9.27 15.41
C TYR A 133 3.54 -10.13 16.63
N LEU A 134 3.71 -11.45 16.53
CA LEU A 134 3.48 -12.38 17.65
C LEU A 134 4.42 -12.12 18.84
N LEU A 135 5.67 -11.76 18.59
CA LEU A 135 6.65 -11.46 19.64
C LEU A 135 6.38 -10.14 20.37
N GLN A 136 5.73 -9.16 19.72
CA GLN A 136 5.43 -7.85 20.31
C GLN A 136 4.03 -7.77 20.92
N GLU A 137 3.01 -8.31 20.24
CA GLU A 137 1.59 -8.19 20.63
C GLU A 137 1.04 -9.46 21.32
N GLY A 138 1.77 -10.58 21.27
CA GLY A 138 1.32 -11.88 21.78
C GLY A 138 0.29 -12.57 20.86
N VAL A 139 -0.09 -13.82 21.21
CA VAL A 139 -0.98 -14.66 20.38
C VAL A 139 -2.40 -14.07 20.21
N GLY A 140 -2.82 -13.18 21.12
CA GLY A 140 -4.15 -12.54 21.09
C GLY A 140 -4.37 -11.51 19.97
N GLY A 141 -3.32 -11.18 19.20
CA GLY A 141 -3.41 -10.24 18.08
C GLY A 141 -3.78 -10.88 16.74
N LEU A 142 -3.76 -12.21 16.62
CA LEU A 142 -4.05 -12.88 15.35
C LEU A 142 -5.53 -12.76 14.98
N PRO A 143 -5.90 -12.18 13.83
CA PRO A 143 -7.28 -12.23 13.37
C PRO A 143 -7.66 -13.69 13.11
N GLY A 144 -8.64 -14.21 13.87
CA GLY A 144 -9.17 -15.56 13.71
C GLY A 144 -8.76 -16.58 14.79
N VAL A 145 -8.06 -16.17 15.84
CA VAL A 145 -7.83 -17.02 17.03
C VAL A 145 -8.57 -16.40 18.22
N GLN A 146 -9.87 -16.70 18.32
CA GLN A 146 -10.64 -16.66 19.57
C GLN A 146 -11.19 -18.05 19.85
#